data_AF-A0A8B6FND5-F1
#
_entry.id   AF-A0A8B6FND5-F1
#
_cell.length_a   1.000
_cell.length_b   1.000
_cell.length_c   1.000
_cell.angle_alpha   90.00
_cell.angle_beta   90.00
_cell.angle_gamma   90.00
#
_symmetry.space_group_name_H-M   'P 1'
#
loop_
_entity.id
_entity.type
_entity.pdbx_description
1 polymer ?
#
loop_
_entity_poly.entity_id
_entity_poly.type
_entity_poly.pdbx_seq_one_letter_code
_entity_poly.pdbx_strand_id
1 'polypeptide(L)'
;MAKCIFDRFIGNEFETNIGLPQGSVLAPTLFNIYINEFLNDIKGENTKFANDGTMWQSRKPEKIDELKEEMAQDIGKAIKKKDQRMKS
;
A
#
# COMPACT_ATOMS: atom_id res chain seq x y z
N MET A 1 -1.54 31.21 9.81
CA MET A 1 -1.51 30.25 8.67
C MET A 1 -0.71 30.88 7.55
N ALA A 2 0.22 30.15 6.93
CA ALA A 2 1.08 30.68 5.87
C ALA A 2 0.40 30.54 4.50
N LYS A 3 0.30 31.62 3.73
CA LYS A 3 -0.14 31.57 2.32
C LYS A 3 1.08 31.39 1.43
N CYS A 4 1.01 30.42 0.51
CA CYS A 4 2.03 30.27 -0.52
C CYS A 4 1.91 31.42 -1.52
N ILE A 5 3.01 32.13 -1.78
CA ILE A 5 3.10 33.12 -2.85
C ILE A 5 4.12 32.60 -3.85
N PHE A 6 3.69 32.38 -5.09
CA PHE A 6 4.55 31.90 -6.17
C PHE A 6 4.28 32.73 -7.42
N ASP A 7 5.31 33.35 -7.99
CA ASP A 7 5.24 34.21 -9.18
C ASP A 7 4.08 35.23 -9.15
N ARG A 8 3.95 35.98 -8.05
CA ARG A 8 2.88 36.98 -7.81
C ARG A 8 1.45 36.41 -7.69
N PHE A 9 1.28 35.09 -7.72
CA PHE A 9 0.02 34.44 -7.35
C PHE A 9 0.00 34.17 -5.84
N ILE A 10 -1.14 34.47 -5.21
CA ILE A 10 -1.41 34.12 -3.81
C ILE A 10 -2.27 32.87 -3.81
N GLY A 11 -1.79 31.80 -3.18
CA GLY A 11 -2.51 30.54 -3.06
C GLY A 11 -3.78 30.65 -2.20
N ASN A 12 -4.76 29.82 -2.54
CA ASN A 12 -5.98 29.62 -1.76
C ASN A 12 -5.89 28.32 -0.94
N GLU A 13 -6.75 28.20 0.06
CA GLU A 13 -6.90 26.97 0.85
C GLU A 13 -7.76 25.96 0.08
N PHE A 14 -7.42 24.69 0.21
CA PHE A 14 -8.17 23.57 -0.37
C PHE A 14 -8.25 22.45 0.65
N GLU A 15 -9.46 22.00 0.96
CA GLU A 15 -9.71 20.88 1.85
C GLU A 15 -9.55 19.57 1.07
N THR A 16 -8.75 18.64 1.61
CA THR A 16 -8.60 17.29 1.04
C THR A 16 -9.16 16.25 2.00
N ASN A 17 -10.01 15.38 1.45
CA ASN A 17 -10.62 14.26 2.18
C ASN A 17 -9.98 12.91 1.81
N ILE A 18 -9.03 12.89 0.89
CA ILE A 18 -8.41 11.66 0.37
C ILE A 18 -6.89 11.81 0.34
N GLY A 19 -6.20 10.83 0.90
CA GLY A 19 -4.74 10.73 0.88
C GLY A 19 -4.05 11.45 2.04
N LEU A 20 -2.72 11.38 2.03
CA LEU A 20 -1.86 12.01 3.02
C LEU A 20 -0.97 13.06 2.33
N PRO A 21 -0.77 14.24 2.93
CA PRO A 21 0.04 15.30 2.32
C PRO A 21 1.51 14.88 2.20
N GLN A 22 2.07 14.95 0.99
CA GLN A 22 3.50 14.72 0.75
C GLN A 22 4.32 15.82 1.42
N GLY A 23 5.41 15.45 2.08
CA GLY A 23 6.24 16.36 2.87
C GLY A 23 5.79 16.54 4.33
N SER A 24 4.65 15.98 4.74
CA SER A 24 4.30 15.90 6.15
C SER A 24 5.17 14.89 6.89
N VAL A 25 5.67 15.26 8.08
CA VAL A 25 6.48 14.39 8.94
C VAL A 25 5.70 13.17 9.42
N LEU A 26 4.38 13.30 9.60
CA LEU A 26 3.53 12.21 10.09
C LEU A 26 2.98 11.30 8.97
N ALA A 27 2.95 11.79 7.73
CA ALA A 27 2.37 11.05 6.62
C ALA A 27 3.04 9.66 6.40
N PRO A 28 4.38 9.50 6.44
CA PRO A 28 5.02 8.19 6.28
C PRO A 28 4.60 7.17 7.35
N THR A 29 4.50 7.59 8.62
CA THR A 29 4.09 6.73 9.72
C THR A 29 2.63 6.28 9.56
N LEU A 30 1.73 7.22 9.27
CA LEU A 30 0.31 6.92 9.04
C LEU A 30 0.14 5.99 7.82
N PHE A 31 0.92 6.22 6.76
CA PHE A 31 0.92 5.35 5.59
C PHE A 31 1.34 3.92 5.96
N ASN A 32 2.44 3.76 6.69
CA ASN A 32 2.93 2.44 7.12
C ASN A 32 1.90 1.70 7.99
N ILE A 33 1.20 2.40 8.90
CA ILE A 33 0.10 1.81 9.68
C ILE A 33 -1.02 1.32 8.75
N TYR A 34 -1.43 2.17 7.80
CA TYR A 34 -2.49 1.85 6.84
C TYR A 34 -2.18 0.62 5.97
N ILE A 35 -0.94 0.47 5.51
CA ILE A 35 -0.54 -0.67 4.67
C ILE A 35 -0.03 -1.88 5.47
N ASN A 36 0.03 -1.82 6.80
CA ASN A 36 0.73 -2.83 7.58
C ASN A 36 0.16 -4.24 7.42
N GLU A 37 -1.13 -4.38 7.10
CA GLU A 37 -1.74 -5.69 6.90
C GLU A 37 -1.74 -6.17 5.43
N PHE A 38 -1.27 -5.34 4.50
CA PHE A 38 -1.51 -5.54 3.07
C PHE A 38 -0.97 -6.87 2.51
N LEU A 39 0.19 -7.33 3.00
CA LEU A 39 0.81 -8.58 2.56
C LEU A 39 0.61 -9.75 3.54
N ASN A 40 -0.04 -9.51 4.69
CA ASN A 40 -0.14 -10.53 5.75
C ASN A 40 -1.04 -11.71 5.35
N ASP A 41 -1.95 -11.50 4.39
CA ASP A 41 -2.86 -12.53 3.89
C ASP A 41 -2.27 -13.39 2.76
N ILE A 42 -1.04 -13.09 2.31
CA ILE A 42 -0.37 -13.83 1.24
C ILE A 42 0.67 -14.75 1.85
N LYS A 43 0.61 -16.04 1.50
CA LYS A 43 1.55 -17.02 2.04
C LYS A 43 2.97 -16.78 1.52
N GLY A 44 3.94 -16.93 2.42
CA GLY A 44 5.37 -16.82 2.10
C GLY A 44 6.05 -15.74 2.93
N GLU A 45 7.33 -15.53 2.63
CA GLU A 45 8.09 -14.46 3.23
C GLU A 45 7.77 -13.16 2.50
N ASN A 46 7.74 -12.06 3.23
CA ASN A 46 7.54 -10.74 2.64
C ASN A 46 8.37 -9.67 3.33
N THR A 47 8.66 -8.62 2.57
CA THR A 47 9.24 -7.37 3.07
C THR A 47 8.48 -6.20 2.48
N LYS A 48 8.43 -5.10 3.21
CA LYS A 48 7.72 -3.88 2.83
C LYS A 48 8.59 -2.68 3.14
N PHE A 49 8.62 -1.74 2.21
CA PHE A 49 9.26 -0.46 2.39
C PHE A 49 8.45 0.62 1.68
N ALA A 50 7.89 1.56 2.45
CA ALA A 50 6.94 2.54 1.94
C ALA A 50 5.87 1.85 1.07
N ASN A 51 5.65 2.30 -0.17
CA ASN A 51 4.66 1.70 -1.07
C ASN A 51 5.11 0.37 -1.71
N ASP A 52 6.38 -0.01 -1.58
CA ASP A 52 6.93 -1.20 -2.22
C ASP A 52 6.81 -2.41 -1.30
N GLY A 53 6.31 -3.50 -1.87
CA GLY A 53 6.18 -4.79 -1.21
C GLY A 53 6.78 -5.89 -2.06
N THR A 54 7.60 -6.75 -1.47
CA THR A 54 8.16 -7.92 -2.13
C THR A 54 7.78 -9.17 -1.37
N MET A 55 7.35 -10.20 -2.10
CA MET A 55 6.99 -11.50 -1.57
C MET A 55 7.82 -12.56 -2.27
N TRP A 56 8.25 -13.58 -1.53
CA TRP A 56 8.97 -14.70 -2.09
C TRP A 56 8.68 -15.99 -1.34
N GLN A 57 8.81 -17.09 -2.06
CA GLN A 57 8.72 -18.42 -1.47
C GLN A 57 9.68 -19.36 -2.20
N SER A 58 10.30 -20.27 -1.44
CA SER A 58 11.14 -21.32 -1.99
C SER A 58 10.34 -22.61 -2.13
N ARG A 59 10.50 -23.26 -3.29
CA ARG A 59 9.93 -24.57 -3.62
C ARG A 59 10.92 -25.35 -4.47
N LYS A 60 10.71 -26.67 -4.53
CA LYS A 60 11.43 -27.52 -5.48
C LYS A 60 11.07 -27.13 -6.92
N PRO A 61 11.99 -27.27 -7.89
CA PRO A 61 11.77 -26.88 -9.28
C PRO A 61 10.49 -27.48 -9.89
N GLU A 62 10.20 -28.74 -9.58
CA GLU A 62 9.01 -29.46 -10.09
C GLU A 62 7.68 -28.88 -9.59
N LYS A 63 7.72 -28.01 -8.58
CA LYS A 63 6.55 -27.43 -7.89
C LYS A 63 6.38 -25.93 -8.15
N ILE A 64 7.19 -25.35 -9.04
CA ILE A 64 7.15 -23.91 -9.32
C ILE A 64 5.83 -23.49 -9.99
N ASP A 65 5.24 -24.31 -10.85
CA ASP A 65 3.98 -23.95 -11.50
C ASP A 65 2.79 -24.00 -10.54
N GLU A 66 2.75 -25.00 -9.66
CA GLU A 66 1.79 -25.06 -8.54
C GLU A 66 1.93 -23.82 -7.64
N LEU A 67 3.18 -23.42 -7.33
CA LEU A 67 3.44 -22.22 -6.53
C LEU A 67 2.90 -20.94 -7.18
N LYS A 68 3.08 -20.77 -8.50
CA LYS A 68 2.57 -19.60 -9.22
C LYS A 68 1.05 -19.51 -9.10
N GLU A 69 0.35 -20.64 -9.23
CA GLU A 69 -1.11 -20.70 -9.11
C GLU A 69 -1.56 -20.37 -7.68
N GLU A 70 -0.91 -20.95 -6.66
CA GLU A 70 -1.19 -20.66 -5.25
C GLU A 70 -1.01 -19.17 -4.93
N MET A 71 0.11 -18.57 -5.34
CA MET A 71 0.39 -17.14 -5.11
C MET A 71 -0.63 -16.23 -5.81
N ALA A 72 -1.03 -16.56 -7.05
CA ALA A 72 -2.05 -15.80 -7.77
C ALA A 72 -3.41 -15.85 -7.07
N GLN A 73 -3.79 -17.02 -6.54
CA GLN A 73 -5.02 -17.19 -5.77
C GLN A 73 -5.00 -16.39 -4.46
N ASP A 74 -3.88 -16.42 -3.74
CA ASP A 74 -3.74 -15.70 -2.47
C ASP A 74 -3.79 -14.18 -2.68
N ILE A 75 -3.12 -13.65 -3.72
CA ILE A 75 -3.24 -12.25 -4.13
C ILE A 75 -4.70 -11.90 -4.45
N GLY A 76 -5.39 -12.73 -5.22
CA GLY A 76 -6.79 -12.51 -5.59
C GLY A 76 -7.73 -12.47 -4.37
N LYS A 77 -7.47 -13.29 -3.35
CA LYS A 77 -8.21 -13.27 -2.08
C LYS A 77 -7.93 -12.01 -1.27
N ALA A 78 -6.65 -11.62 -1.17
CA ALA A 78 -6.24 -10.41 -0.42
C ALA A 78 -6.88 -9.14 -1.01
N ILE A 79 -6.93 -9.01 -2.34
CA ILE A 79 -7.58 -7.88 -3.02
C ILE A 79 -9.08 -7.83 -2.67
N LYS A 80 -9.80 -8.95 -2.81
CA LYS A 80 -11.25 -9.01 -2.52
C LYS A 80 -11.59 -8.65 -1.07
N LYS A 81 -10.78 -9.12 -0.12
CA LYS A 81 -10.96 -8.83 1.31
C LYS A 81 -10.78 -7.33 1.59
N LYS A 82 -9.82 -6.67 0.95
CA LYS A 82 -9.59 -5.23 1.10
C LYS A 82 -10.75 -4.41 0.53
N ASP A 83 -11.26 -4.78 -0.64
CA ASP A 83 -12.42 -4.12 -1.24
C ASP A 83 -13.65 -4.17 -0.34
N GLN A 84 -13.83 -5.26 0.42
CA GLN A 84 -14.92 -5.38 1.38
C GLN A 84 -14.73 -4.45 2.58
N ARG A 85 -13.51 -4.33 3.12
CA ARG A 85 -13.20 -3.44 4.25
C ARG A 85 -13.29 -1.95 3.91
N MET A 86 -13.05 -1.57 2.66
CA MET A 86 -13.20 -0.16 2.25
C MET A 86 -14.65 0.26 2.02
N LYS A 87 -15.58 -0.71 1.97
CA LYS A 87 -17.02 -0.45 1.78
C LYS A 87 -17.83 -0.50 3.08
N SER A 88 -17.24 -0.96 4.18
CA SER A 88 -17.80 -0.98 5.54
C SER A 88 -17.44 0.28 6.30
#